data_AF-A0A0F9FB77-F1
#
_entry.id   AF-A0A0F9FB77-F1
#
_cell.length_a   1.000
_cell.length_b   1.000
_cell.length_c   1.000
_cell.angle_alpha   90.00
_cell.angle_beta   90.00
_cell.angle_gamma   90.00
#
_symmetry.space_group_name_H-M   'P 1'
#
loop_
_entity.id
_entity.type
_entity.pdbx_description
1 polymer ?
#
loop_
_entity_poly.entity_id
_entity_poly.type
_entity_poly.pdbx_seq_one_letter_code
_entity_poly.pdbx_strand_id
1 'polypeptide(L)'
;MNFIKKYFEDRRENQARKRLARLRNRLVRDLCFLRRETNEGLLFRRVGNMPGVNHVDMQSGGLRPTYVDVRMNDGYTISVQGKWYRDALRNAGRGIAVRLKEVHIGD
;
A
#
# COMPACT_ATOMS: atom_id res chain seq x y z
N MET A 1 -3.15 39.78 9.05
CA MET A 1 -3.03 38.32 9.18
C MET A 1 -2.75 37.99 10.64
N ASN A 2 -3.58 37.18 11.30
CA ASN A 2 -3.49 36.96 12.75
C ASN A 2 -2.42 35.89 13.05
N PHE A 3 -1.31 36.27 13.70
CA PHE A 3 -0.15 35.40 13.94
C PHE A 3 -0.51 34.09 14.66
N ILE A 4 -1.54 34.12 15.51
CA ILE A 4 -2.04 32.93 16.22
C ILE A 4 -2.66 31.93 15.24
N LYS A 5 -3.44 32.38 14.25
CA LYS A 5 -4.04 31.50 13.23
C LYS A 5 -2.96 30.83 12.38
N LYS A 6 -1.97 31.60 11.93
CA LYS A 6 -0.82 31.09 11.15
C LYS A 6 -0.06 30.01 11.91
N TYR A 7 0.22 30.22 13.21
CA TYR A 7 0.90 29.22 14.04
C TYR A 7 0.15 27.87 14.13
N PHE A 8 -1.19 27.91 14.25
CA PHE A 8 -2.00 26.69 14.29
C PHE A 8 -2.07 25.99 12.92
N GLU A 9 -2.09 26.74 11.82
CA GLU A 9 -2.01 26.20 10.46
C GLU A 9 -0.66 25.51 10.21
N ASP A 10 0.46 26.18 10.51
CA ASP A 10 1.81 25.60 10.39
C ASP A 10 1.97 24.32 11.22
N ARG A 11 1.39 24.28 12.42
CA ARG A 11 1.41 23.09 13.29
C ARG A 11 0.60 21.93 12.70
N ARG A 12 -0.55 22.20 12.08
CA ARG A 12 -1.36 21.17 11.39
C ARG A 12 -0.61 20.63 10.17
N GLU A 13 -0.03 21.50 9.36
CA GLU A 13 0.77 21.09 8.20
C GLU A 13 1.96 20.22 8.62
N ASN A 14 2.69 20.63 9.65
CA ASN A 14 3.84 19.86 10.13
C ASN A 14 3.42 18.48 10.66
N GLN A 15 2.26 18.38 11.31
CA GLN A 15 1.70 17.08 11.71
C GLN A 15 1.32 16.22 10.51
N ALA A 16 0.71 16.80 9.47
CA ALA A 16 0.38 16.09 8.23
C ALA A 16 1.64 15.57 7.53
N ARG A 17 2.68 16.41 7.40
CA ARG A 17 3.99 16.01 6.84
C ARG A 17 4.63 14.85 7.61
N LYS A 18 4.59 14.88 8.95
CA LYS A 18 5.10 13.79 9.79
C LYS A 18 4.32 12.49 9.60
N ARG A 19 2.99 12.56 9.46
CA ARG A 19 2.16 11.37 9.19
C ARG A 19 2.49 10.77 7.84
N LEU A 20 2.65 11.61 6.81
CA LEU A 20 3.03 11.18 5.47
C LEU A 20 4.42 10.51 5.44
N ALA A 21 5.40 11.09 6.12
CA ALA A 21 6.73 10.50 6.23
C ALA A 21 6.71 9.11 6.90
N ARG A 22 5.91 8.94 7.96
CA ARG A 22 5.73 7.64 8.62
C ARG A 22 5.07 6.61 7.70
N LEU A 23 4.04 7.01 6.96
CA LEU A 23 3.36 6.17 5.98
C LEU A 23 4.36 5.68 4.91
N ARG A 24 5.11 6.61 4.31
CA ARG A 24 6.14 6.30 3.31
C ARG A 24 7.18 5.32 3.85
N ASN A 25 7.70 5.56 5.06
CA ASN A 25 8.69 4.67 5.66
C ASN A 25 8.14 3.26 5.93
N ARG A 26 6.87 3.16 6.35
CA ARG A 26 6.20 1.86 6.53
C ARG A 26 6.07 1.13 5.19
N LEU A 27 5.58 1.81 4.15
CA LEU A 27 5.44 1.22 2.82
C LEU A 27 6.77 0.74 2.23
N VAL A 28 7.84 1.51 2.39
CA VAL A 28 9.18 1.10 1.93
C VAL A 28 9.62 -0.19 2.63
N ARG A 29 9.41 -0.33 3.94
CA ARG A 29 9.73 -1.56 4.68
C ARG A 29 8.90 -2.75 4.20
N ASP A 30 7.60 -2.55 4.00
CA ASP A 30 6.70 -3.60 3.53
C ASP A 30 7.09 -4.08 2.12
N LEU A 31 7.42 -3.15 1.20
CA LEU A 31 7.92 -3.50 -0.14
C LEU A 31 9.27 -4.24 -0.09
N CYS A 32 10.19 -3.80 0.77
CA CYS A 32 11.46 -4.49 0.98
C CYS A 32 11.26 -5.91 1.52
N PHE A 33 10.29 -6.09 2.44
CA PHE A 33 9.90 -7.39 2.96
C PHE A 33 9.34 -8.28 1.84
N LEU A 34 8.35 -7.80 1.09
CA LEU A 34 7.70 -8.55 0.00
C LEU A 34 8.70 -9.01 -1.07
N ARG A 35 9.71 -8.19 -1.36
CA ARG A 35 10.76 -8.52 -2.34
C ARG A 35 11.63 -9.70 -1.91
N ARG A 36 11.90 -9.85 -0.61
CA ARG A 36 12.84 -10.84 -0.06
C ARG A 36 12.14 -12.11 0.40
N GLU A 37 10.94 -11.97 0.95
CA GLU A 37 10.19 -13.09 1.50
C GLU A 37 9.76 -14.06 0.40
N THR A 38 9.84 -15.35 0.73
CA THR A 38 9.50 -16.46 -0.16
C THR A 38 8.31 -17.26 0.34
N ASN A 39 7.88 -17.03 1.59
CA ASN A 39 6.68 -17.64 2.16
C ASN A 39 5.42 -16.92 1.69
N GLU A 40 4.59 -17.65 0.94
CA GLU A 40 3.34 -17.16 0.34
C GLU A 40 2.34 -16.65 1.38
N GLY A 41 2.14 -17.37 2.47
CA GLY A 41 1.23 -16.95 3.55
C GLY A 41 1.68 -15.66 4.24
N LEU A 42 3.00 -15.49 4.45
CA LEU A 42 3.54 -14.25 5.01
C LEU A 42 3.43 -13.08 4.03
N LEU A 43 3.62 -13.31 2.73
CA LEU A 43 3.40 -12.30 1.71
C LEU A 43 1.94 -11.86 1.69
N PHE A 44 0.98 -12.80 1.70
CA PHE A 44 -0.45 -12.50 1.68
C PHE A 44 -0.84 -11.67 2.89
N ARG A 45 -0.43 -12.13 4.08
CA ARG A 45 -0.65 -11.40 5.33
C ARG A 45 -0.01 -10.01 5.28
N ARG A 46 1.17 -9.86 4.70
CA ARG A 46 1.84 -8.55 4.59
C ARG A 46 1.05 -7.60 3.70
N VAL A 47 0.62 -8.04 2.51
CA VAL A 47 -0.18 -7.23 1.57
C VAL A 47 -1.51 -6.82 2.23
N GLY A 48 -2.21 -7.73 2.88
CA GLY A 48 -3.47 -7.42 3.58
C GLY A 48 -3.32 -6.44 4.75
N ASN A 49 -2.14 -6.34 5.34
CA ASN A 49 -1.85 -5.41 6.43
C ASN A 49 -1.18 -4.10 5.97
N MET A 50 -1.06 -3.89 4.65
CA MET A 50 -0.55 -2.62 4.12
C MET A 50 -1.54 -1.49 4.41
N PRO A 51 -1.05 -0.26 4.66
CA PRO A 51 -1.91 0.89 4.89
C PRO A 51 -2.96 1.07 3.80
N GLY A 52 -4.20 1.35 4.18
CA GLY A 52 -5.28 1.61 3.22
C GLY A 52 -5.83 0.38 2.50
N VAL A 53 -5.33 -0.83 2.79
CA VAL A 53 -5.93 -2.07 2.32
C VAL A 53 -7.08 -2.46 3.23
N ASN A 54 -8.21 -2.79 2.62
CA ASN A 54 -9.39 -3.31 3.28
C ASN A 54 -9.44 -4.84 3.18
N HIS A 55 -9.29 -5.35 1.96
CA HIS A 55 -9.45 -6.76 1.66
C HIS A 55 -8.50 -7.20 0.55
N VAL A 56 -8.05 -8.45 0.62
CA VAL A 56 -7.25 -9.10 -0.42
C VAL A 56 -7.95 -10.39 -0.77
N ASP A 57 -8.44 -10.46 -2.00
CA ASP A 57 -8.98 -11.68 -2.59
C ASP A 57 -7.97 -12.26 -3.58
N MET A 58 -8.02 -13.57 -3.75
CA MET A 58 -7.02 -14.27 -4.52
C MET A 58 -7.53 -15.59 -5.03
N GLN A 59 -7.28 -15.81 -6.32
CA GLN A 59 -7.65 -17.02 -7.02
C GLN A 59 -6.38 -17.74 -7.49
N SER A 60 -6.14 -18.93 -6.95
CA SER A 60 -5.06 -19.80 -7.41
C SER A 60 -5.43 -20.40 -8.75
N GLY A 61 -4.61 -20.13 -9.77
CA GLY A 61 -4.88 -20.59 -11.13
C GLY A 61 -4.43 -22.02 -11.43
N GLY A 62 -3.67 -22.67 -10.53
CA GLY A 62 -3.06 -23.98 -10.80
C GLY A 62 -2.16 -23.92 -12.04
N LEU A 63 -2.66 -24.39 -13.19
CA LEU A 63 -2.01 -24.27 -14.50
C LEU A 63 -2.17 -22.88 -15.16
N ARG A 64 -3.02 -22.02 -14.61
CA ARG A 64 -3.27 -20.64 -15.06
C ARG A 64 -2.58 -19.63 -14.13
N PRO A 65 -2.34 -18.39 -14.59
CA PRO A 65 -1.81 -17.32 -13.74
C PRO A 65 -2.66 -17.11 -12.49
N THR A 66 -2.00 -16.86 -11.35
CA THR A 66 -2.66 -16.46 -10.11
C THR A 66 -3.16 -15.03 -10.23
N TYR A 67 -4.41 -14.81 -9.83
CA TYR A 67 -5.02 -13.49 -9.75
C TYR A 67 -5.09 -13.05 -8.29
N VAL A 68 -4.75 -11.79 -8.03
CA VAL A 68 -4.86 -11.14 -6.72
C VAL A 68 -5.59 -9.82 -6.92
N ASP A 69 -6.68 -9.66 -6.18
CA ASP A 69 -7.46 -8.43 -6.13
C ASP A 69 -7.34 -7.80 -4.75
N VAL A 70 -6.88 -6.56 -4.69
CA VAL A 70 -6.78 -5.79 -3.46
C VAL A 70 -7.82 -4.69 -3.48
N ARG A 71 -8.74 -4.70 -2.53
CA ARG A 71 -9.69 -3.61 -2.29
C ARG A 71 -9.11 -2.66 -1.24
N MET A 72 -9.10 -1.39 -1.57
CA MET A 72 -8.63 -0.32 -0.70
C MET A 72 -9.80 0.37 0.03
N ASN A 73 -9.48 1.07 1.12
CA ASN A 73 -10.47 1.76 1.95
C ASN A 73 -11.16 2.93 1.22
N ASP A 74 -10.52 3.48 0.19
CA ASP A 74 -11.06 4.55 -0.65
C ASP A 74 -11.95 4.04 -1.80
N GLY A 75 -12.25 2.72 -1.82
CA GLY A 75 -13.05 2.08 -2.86
C GLY A 75 -12.26 1.70 -4.11
N TYR A 76 -10.97 2.06 -4.19
CA TYR A 76 -10.11 1.67 -5.31
C TYR A 76 -9.80 0.16 -5.26
N THR A 77 -9.74 -0.48 -6.43
CA THR A 77 -9.39 -1.90 -6.53
C THR A 77 -8.16 -2.07 -7.41
N ILE A 78 -7.20 -2.84 -6.93
CA ILE A 78 -5.96 -3.18 -7.63
C ILE A 78 -6.02 -4.65 -8.00
N SER A 79 -6.18 -4.92 -9.29
CA SER A 79 -6.21 -6.27 -9.84
C SER A 79 -4.90 -6.60 -10.51
N VAL A 80 -4.26 -7.68 -10.09
CA VAL A 80 -2.94 -8.07 -10.55
C VAL A 80 -2.91 -9.55 -10.86
N GLN A 81 -2.35 -9.89 -12.02
CA GLN A 81 -2.03 -11.26 -12.39
C GLN A 81 -0.54 -11.52 -12.28
N GLY A 82 -0.18 -12.73 -11.87
CA GLY A 82 1.19 -13.21 -11.84
C GLY A 82 1.27 -14.64 -12.32
N LYS A 83 2.38 -15.00 -12.97
CA LYS A 83 2.66 -16.40 -13.33
C LYS A 83 2.67 -17.29 -12.09
N TRP A 84 3.12 -16.74 -10.97
CA TRP A 84 3.17 -17.39 -9.68
C TRP A 84 2.52 -16.53 -8.61
N TYR A 85 2.02 -17.18 -7.56
CA TYR A 85 1.41 -16.56 -6.40
C TYR A 85 2.22 -15.41 -5.81
N ARG A 86 3.52 -15.65 -5.59
CA ARG A 86 4.41 -14.63 -5.00
C ARG A 86 4.56 -13.40 -5.88
N ASP A 87 4.58 -13.59 -7.19
CA ASP A 87 4.75 -12.48 -8.12
C ASP A 87 3.49 -11.63 -8.15
N ALA A 88 2.31 -12.26 -8.15
CA ALA A 88 1.03 -11.56 -8.05
C ALA A 88 0.97 -10.71 -6.77
N LEU A 89 1.33 -11.26 -5.61
CA LEU A 89 1.36 -10.50 -4.36
C LEU A 89 2.40 -9.39 -4.33
N ARG A 90 3.60 -9.62 -4.87
CA ARG A 90 4.64 -8.57 -4.96
C ARG A 90 4.18 -7.42 -5.84
N ASN A 91 3.53 -7.73 -6.95
CA ASN A 91 2.99 -6.73 -7.87
C ASN A 91 1.78 -6.00 -7.26
N ALA A 92 0.90 -6.70 -6.53
CA ALA A 92 -0.18 -6.08 -5.76
C ALA A 92 0.34 -5.09 -4.70
N GLY A 93 1.35 -5.51 -3.92
CA GLY A 93 2.05 -4.64 -2.96
C GLY A 93 2.64 -3.38 -3.61
N ARG A 94 3.23 -3.51 -4.80
CA ARG A 94 3.71 -2.35 -5.58
C ARG A 94 2.57 -1.45 -6.03
N GLY A 95 1.47 -2.01 -6.51
CA GLY A 95 0.29 -1.24 -6.91
C GLY A 95 -0.28 -0.42 -5.76
N ILE A 96 -0.36 -1.01 -4.55
CA ILE A 96 -0.81 -0.30 -3.34
C ILE A 96 0.11 0.89 -3.06
N ALA A 97 1.43 0.70 -3.13
CA ALA A 97 2.38 1.77 -2.87
C ALA A 97 2.29 2.92 -3.88
N VAL A 98 2.05 2.61 -5.16
CA VAL A 98 1.84 3.62 -6.21
C VAL A 98 0.55 4.41 -5.93
N ARG A 99 -0.57 3.71 -5.68
CA ARG A 99 -1.85 4.35 -5.36
C ARG A 99 -1.76 5.25 -4.13
N LEU A 100 -1.13 4.79 -3.04
CA LEU A 100 -0.98 5.60 -1.83
C LEU A 100 -0.09 6.82 -2.06
N LYS A 101 0.92 6.71 -2.92
CA LYS A 101 1.73 7.85 -3.35
C LYS A 101 0.85 8.85 -4.09
N GLU A 102 0.00 8.43 -5.02
CA GLU A 102 -0.91 9.34 -5.74
C GLU A 102 -1.92 10.00 -4.80
N VAL A 103 -2.53 9.26 -3.86
CA VAL A 103 -3.54 9.80 -2.95
C VAL A 103 -2.96 10.80 -1.94
N HIS A 104 -1.74 10.57 -1.47
CA HIS A 104 -1.15 11.35 -0.38
C HIS A 104 -0.04 12.30 -0.83
N ILE A 105 0.54 12.08 -2.00
CA ILE A 105 1.66 12.84 -2.58
C ILE A 105 1.27 13.40 -3.97
N GLY A 106 0.00 13.29 -4.38
CA GLY A 106 -0.53 14.03 -5.51
C GLY A 106 -0.41 15.53 -5.26
N ASP A 107 0.29 16.19 -6.19
CA ASP A 107 0.72 17.59 -6.31
C ASP A 107 0.05 18.64 -5.41
#